data_AF-A0A1B1B493-F1
#
_entry.id   AF-A0A1B1B493-F1
#
_cell.length_a   1.000
_cell.length_b   1.000
_cell.length_c   1.000
_cell.angle_alpha   90.00
_cell.angle_beta   90.00
_cell.angle_gamma   90.00
#
_symmetry.space_group_name_H-M   'P 1'
#
loop_
_entity.id
_entity.type
_entity.pdbx_description
1 polymer ?
#
loop_
_entity_poly.entity_id
_entity_poly.type
_entity_poly.pdbx_seq_one_letter_code
_entity_poly.pdbx_strand_id
1 'polypeptide(L)'
;MSGGSFQHPSQLAAALERGGKAAVAAAETAMRHGAKALVVQVQRNASGRPGPRVITGRYRASWESDVRRAGPMIVAEVGTNAPQGRRLEFGFVGVDSLGRHFAQRPFPHLGPAVAAFGPLLVRELGRAVSEEL
;
A
#
# COMPACT_ATOMS: atom_id res chain seq x y z
N MET A 1 -29.07 -4.99 5.00
CA MET A 1 -29.44 -5.29 3.60
C MET A 1 -30.94 -5.11 3.43
N SER A 2 -31.36 -3.96 2.89
CA SER A 2 -32.76 -3.74 2.55
C SER A 2 -33.00 -4.38 1.18
N GLY A 3 -33.49 -5.62 1.17
CA GLY A 3 -33.84 -6.31 -0.07
C GLY A 3 -34.98 -5.59 -0.77
N GLY A 4 -34.66 -4.70 -1.71
CA GLY A 4 -35.66 -4.05 -2.55
C GLY A 4 -36.40 -5.08 -3.38
N SER A 5 -37.73 -5.07 -3.35
CA SER A 5 -38.53 -5.92 -4.24
C SER A 5 -38.36 -5.43 -5.67
N PHE A 6 -37.65 -6.18 -6.51
CA PHE A 6 -37.53 -5.90 -7.94
C PHE A 6 -38.77 -6.44 -8.66
N GLN A 7 -39.46 -5.59 -9.41
CA GLN A 7 -40.66 -6.00 -10.16
C GLN A 7 -40.34 -6.48 -11.58
N HIS A 8 -39.17 -6.08 -12.11
CA HIS A 8 -38.71 -6.48 -13.45
C HIS A 8 -37.21 -6.83 -13.45
N PRO A 9 -36.76 -7.80 -14.28
CA PRO A 9 -35.35 -8.16 -14.40
C PRO A 9 -34.43 -6.98 -14.75
N SER A 10 -34.92 -6.00 -15.51
CA SER A 10 -34.18 -4.78 -15.85
C SER A 10 -33.87 -3.91 -14.62
N GLN A 11 -34.74 -3.89 -13.61
CA GLN A 11 -34.51 -3.15 -12.37
C GLN A 11 -33.39 -3.79 -11.54
N LEU A 12 -33.37 -5.13 -11.48
CA LEU A 12 -32.31 -5.89 -10.84
C LEU A 12 -30.97 -5.67 -11.56
N ALA A 13 -30.95 -5.79 -12.89
CA ALA A 13 -29.74 -5.57 -13.69
C ALA A 13 -29.16 -4.16 -13.48
N ALA A 14 -30.01 -3.13 -13.50
CA ALA A 14 -29.59 -1.76 -13.25
C ALA A 14 -29.09 -1.55 -11.81
N ALA A 15 -29.69 -2.23 -10.82
CA ALA A 15 -29.21 -2.18 -9.44
C ALA A 15 -27.84 -2.83 -9.28
N LEU A 16 -27.62 -4.00 -9.88
CA LEU A 16 -26.33 -4.69 -9.87
C LEU A 16 -25.24 -3.87 -10.56
N GLU A 17 -25.55 -3.21 -11.69
CA GLU A 17 -24.59 -2.35 -12.38
C GLU A 17 -24.19 -1.13 -11.52
N ARG A 18 -25.16 -0.50 -10.84
CA ARG A 18 -24.88 0.60 -9.90
C ARG A 18 -24.04 0.14 -8.72
N GLY A 19 -24.43 -0.97 -8.08
CA GLY A 19 -23.69 -1.55 -6.95
C GLY A 19 -22.26 -1.94 -7.33
N GLY A 20 -22.08 -2.56 -8.50
CA GLY A 20 -20.74 -2.88 -9.02
C GLY A 20 -19.86 -1.64 -9.25
N LYS A 21 -20.40 -0.57 -9.84
CA LYS A 21 -19.67 0.70 -10.02
C LYS A 21 -19.31 1.34 -8.68
N ALA A 22 -20.23 1.34 -7.73
CA ALA A 22 -20.03 1.90 -6.39
C ALA A 22 -18.97 1.10 -5.61
N ALA A 23 -19.05 -0.23 -5.61
CA ALA A 23 -18.07 -1.11 -4.98
C ALA A 23 -16.65 -0.92 -5.52
N VAL A 24 -16.49 -0.76 -6.84
CA VAL A 24 -15.17 -0.48 -7.45
C VAL A 24 -14.63 0.89 -7.02
N ALA A 25 -15.48 1.91 -6.97
CA ALA A 25 -15.09 3.24 -6.50
C ALA A 25 -14.70 3.23 -5.00
N ALA A 26 -15.45 2.51 -4.16
CA ALA A 26 -15.15 2.33 -2.75
C ALA A 26 -13.83 1.57 -2.53
N ALA A 27 -13.59 0.50 -3.29
CA ALA A 27 -12.33 -0.23 -3.27
C ALA A 27 -11.14 0.65 -3.70
N GLU A 28 -11.32 1.54 -4.67
CA GLU A 28 -10.27 2.48 -5.09
C GLU A 28 -9.93 3.48 -3.98
N THR A 29 -10.95 4.05 -3.34
CA THR A 29 -10.77 4.96 -2.20
C THR A 29 -10.06 4.25 -1.05
N ALA A 30 -10.49 3.03 -0.69
CA ALA A 30 -9.86 2.22 0.35
C ALA A 30 -8.39 1.90 0.01
N MET A 31 -8.10 1.56 -1.24
CA MET A 31 -6.73 1.30 -1.70
C MET A 31 -5.85 2.56 -1.62
N ARG A 32 -6.36 3.73 -2.04
CA ARG A 32 -5.63 5.01 -1.93
C ARG A 32 -5.28 5.36 -0.50
N HIS A 33 -6.25 5.24 0.42
CA HIS A 33 -6.01 5.45 1.85
C HIS A 33 -5.02 4.44 2.40
N GLY A 34 -5.17 3.16 2.03
CA GLY A 34 -4.31 2.10 2.52
C GLY A 34 -2.86 2.25 2.06
N ALA A 35 -2.64 2.62 0.79
CA ALA A 35 -1.30 2.88 0.26
C ALA A 35 -0.62 4.04 1.00
N LYS A 36 -1.35 5.12 1.29
CA LYS A 36 -0.83 6.24 2.10
C LYS A 36 -0.56 5.84 3.55
N ALA A 37 -1.42 5.04 4.16
CA ALA A 37 -1.19 4.53 5.51
C ALA A 37 0.06 3.64 5.57
N LEU A 38 0.27 2.80 4.56
CA LEU A 38 1.49 1.99 4.44
C LEU A 38 2.74 2.88 4.31
N VAL A 39 2.71 3.92 3.47
CA VAL A 39 3.81 4.91 3.40
C VAL A 39 4.12 5.49 4.78
N VAL A 40 3.10 5.94 5.52
CA VAL A 40 3.28 6.48 6.87
C VAL A 40 3.90 5.45 7.81
N GLN A 41 3.47 4.18 7.74
CA GLN A 41 4.01 3.12 8.58
C GLN A 41 5.48 2.83 8.25
N VAL A 42 5.84 2.79 6.97
CA VAL A 42 7.24 2.62 6.53
C VAL A 42 8.09 3.81 7.00
N GLN A 43 7.58 5.03 6.91
CA GLN A 43 8.27 6.23 7.40
C GLN A 43 8.50 6.20 8.92
N ARG A 44 7.51 5.73 9.69
CA ARG A 44 7.66 5.51 11.14
C ARG A 44 8.72 4.47 11.44
N ASN A 45 8.69 3.32 10.75
CA ASN A 45 9.70 2.27 10.90
C ASN A 45 11.10 2.75 10.49
N ALA A 46 11.20 3.67 9.52
CA ALA A 46 12.43 4.33 9.09
C ALA A 46 12.87 5.51 9.97
N SER A 47 12.35 5.60 11.20
CA SER A 47 12.67 6.68 12.14
C SER A 47 13.50 6.23 13.35
N GLY A 48 13.93 4.97 13.43
CA GLY A 48 14.67 4.43 14.56
C GLY A 48 14.83 2.92 14.49
N ARG A 49 15.47 2.32 15.51
CA ARG A 49 15.64 0.86 15.57
C ARG A 49 14.29 0.15 15.72
N PRO A 50 14.08 -1.03 15.10
CA PRO A 50 15.05 -1.85 14.36
C PRO A 50 15.40 -1.34 12.95
N GLY A 51 14.66 -0.37 12.42
CA GLY A 51 14.93 0.28 11.15
C GLY A 51 16.11 1.27 11.17
N PRO A 52 16.29 2.03 10.08
CA PRO A 52 17.36 3.01 9.97
C PRO A 52 17.08 4.23 10.86
N ARG A 53 18.14 4.84 11.40
CA ARG A 53 18.04 6.13 12.11
C ARG A 53 17.86 7.27 11.12
N VAL A 54 17.15 8.31 11.54
CA VAL A 54 17.03 9.56 10.76
C VAL A 54 18.32 10.35 10.87
N ILE A 55 18.99 10.59 9.74
CA ILE A 55 20.14 11.51 9.68
C ILE A 55 19.65 12.89 9.19
N THR A 56 19.10 12.94 7.96
CA THR A 56 18.61 14.19 7.35
C THR A 56 17.10 14.18 7.08
N GLY A 57 16.42 13.04 7.28
CA GLY A 57 15.02 12.87 6.91
C GLY A 57 14.75 12.63 5.42
N ARG A 58 15.70 12.89 4.52
CA ARG A 58 15.52 12.76 3.06
C ARG A 58 15.11 11.35 2.64
N TYR A 59 15.74 10.31 3.20
CA TYR A 59 15.36 8.92 2.90
C TYR A 59 13.92 8.63 3.33
N ARG A 60 13.57 9.02 4.56
CA ARG A 60 12.22 8.84 5.10
C ARG A 60 11.18 9.56 4.22
N ALA A 61 11.45 10.80 3.83
CA ALA A 61 10.55 11.59 2.99
C ALA A 61 10.41 11.06 1.55
N SER A 62 11.36 10.24 1.07
CA SER A 62 11.35 9.71 -0.31
C SER A 62 10.43 8.50 -0.53
N TRP A 63 9.68 8.09 0.50
CA TRP A 63 8.69 7.02 0.39
C TRP A 63 7.39 7.55 -0.15
N GLU A 64 6.92 6.92 -1.23
CA GLU A 64 5.76 7.36 -1.99
C GLU A 64 4.85 6.17 -2.30
N SER A 65 3.65 6.50 -2.76
CA SER A 65 2.64 5.54 -3.18
C SER A 65 2.01 6.01 -4.48
N ASP A 66 1.85 5.09 -5.43
CA ASP A 66 1.00 5.28 -6.60
C ASP A 66 -0.16 4.28 -6.58
N VAL A 67 -1.33 4.72 -7.03
CA VAL A 67 -2.52 3.85 -7.13
C VAL A 67 -3.14 4.04 -8.49
N ARG A 68 -3.20 2.94 -9.23
CA ARG A 68 -3.68 2.89 -10.61
C ARG A 68 -4.68 1.76 -10.81
N ARG A 69 -5.58 1.97 -11.77
CA ARG A 69 -6.41 0.88 -12.29
C ARG A 69 -5.61 0.09 -13.34
N ALA A 70 -5.72 -1.23 -13.27
CA ALA A 70 -5.16 -2.17 -14.22
C ALA A 70 -6.28 -3.11 -14.69
N GLY A 71 -7.07 -2.65 -15.65
CA GLY A 71 -8.29 -3.34 -16.07
C GLY A 71 -9.30 -3.45 -14.91
N PRO A 72 -9.74 -4.66 -14.52
CA PRO A 72 -10.67 -4.86 -13.40
C PRO A 72 -9.97 -4.76 -12.03
N MET A 73 -8.65 -4.62 -11.99
CA MET A 73 -7.87 -4.59 -10.75
C MET A 73 -7.51 -3.17 -10.35
N ILE A 74 -7.36 -2.96 -9.04
CA ILE A 74 -6.81 -1.74 -8.46
C ILE A 74 -5.47 -2.12 -7.84
N VAL A 75 -4.40 -1.50 -8.31
CA VAL A 75 -3.03 -1.81 -7.89
C VAL A 75 -2.47 -0.60 -7.16
N ALA A 76 -1.90 -0.84 -5.98
CA ALA A 76 -1.09 0.13 -5.26
C ALA A 76 0.37 -0.30 -5.26
N GLU A 77 1.26 0.63 -5.60
CA GLU A 77 2.70 0.46 -5.51
C GLU A 77 3.21 1.41 -4.42
N VAL A 78 3.95 0.87 -3.44
CA VAL A 78 4.57 1.66 -2.35
C VAL A 78 6.06 1.39 -2.36
N GLY A 79 6.85 2.46 -2.46
CA GLY A 79 8.28 2.31 -2.69
C GLY A 79 9.07 3.60 -2.51
N THR A 80 10.36 3.49 -2.77
CA THR A 80 11.30 4.62 -2.82
C THR A 80 12.31 4.37 -3.93
N ASN A 81 12.65 5.44 -4.66
CA ASN A 81 13.73 5.45 -5.64
C ASN A 81 15.10 5.81 -5.02
N ALA A 82 15.18 5.96 -3.69
CA ALA A 82 16.43 6.28 -3.03
C ALA A 82 17.46 5.13 -3.23
N PRO A 83 18.66 5.41 -3.76
CA PRO A 83 19.65 4.38 -4.11
C PRO A 83 20.01 3.45 -2.94
N GLN A 84 20.02 3.99 -1.72
CA GLN A 84 20.32 3.24 -0.52
C GLN A 84 19.16 2.35 -0.01
N GLY A 85 17.95 2.44 -0.58
CA GLY A 85 16.75 1.81 -0.02
C GLY A 85 16.87 0.29 0.13
N ARG A 86 17.30 -0.40 -0.92
CA ARG A 86 17.55 -1.85 -0.88
C ARG A 86 18.62 -2.23 0.13
N ARG A 87 19.71 -1.45 0.20
CA ARG A 87 20.79 -1.68 1.16
C ARG A 87 20.34 -1.46 2.60
N LEU A 88 19.44 -0.52 2.86
CA LEU A 88 18.86 -0.31 4.18
C LEU A 88 17.93 -1.47 4.56
N GLU A 89 17.07 -1.93 3.65
CA GLU A 89 16.14 -3.03 3.94
C GLU A 89 16.86 -4.37 4.17
N PHE A 90 17.78 -4.73 3.27
CA PHE A 90 18.38 -6.08 3.23
C PHE A 90 19.83 -6.14 3.74
N GLY A 91 20.46 -5.00 4.02
CA GLY A 91 21.89 -4.94 4.29
C GLY A 91 22.72 -5.03 3.00
N PHE A 92 24.03 -4.85 3.14
CA PHE A 92 25.00 -5.02 2.04
C PHE A 92 26.42 -5.14 2.61
N VAL A 93 27.14 -6.19 2.19
CA VAL A 93 28.56 -6.36 2.45
C VAL A 93 29.26 -6.51 1.11
N GLY A 94 30.21 -5.63 0.80
CA GLY A 94 30.94 -5.66 -0.46
C GLY A 94 31.21 -4.28 -1.02
N VAL A 95 31.56 -4.25 -2.31
CA VAL A 95 31.89 -3.04 -3.06
C VAL A 95 30.74 -2.74 -4.02
N ASP A 96 30.25 -1.50 -4.05
CA ASP A 96 29.25 -1.11 -5.03
C ASP A 96 29.86 -0.75 -6.39
N SER A 97 29.03 -0.46 -7.39
CA SER A 97 29.49 -0.11 -8.74
C SER A 97 30.33 1.18 -8.81
N LEU A 98 30.40 1.95 -7.73
CA LEU A 98 31.23 3.15 -7.61
C LEU A 98 32.53 2.89 -6.82
N GLY A 99 32.84 1.63 -6.49
CA GLY A 99 34.06 1.27 -5.76
C GLY A 99 33.99 1.49 -4.25
N ARG A 100 32.82 1.82 -3.68
CA ARG A 100 32.68 2.09 -2.24
C ARG A 100 32.50 0.80 -1.47
N HIS A 101 33.29 0.61 -0.41
CA HIS A 101 33.17 -0.53 0.49
C HIS A 101 32.08 -0.31 1.54
N PHE A 102 31.22 -1.31 1.71
CA PHE A 102 30.18 -1.31 2.73
C PHE A 102 30.25 -2.58 3.57
N ALA A 103 30.01 -2.41 4.86
CA ALA A 103 29.73 -3.48 5.83
C ALA A 103 28.45 -3.11 6.59
N GLN A 104 27.34 -3.03 5.86
CA GLN A 104 26.06 -2.54 6.37
C GLN A 104 25.13 -3.72 6.70
N ARG A 105 24.68 -3.80 7.96
CA ARG A 105 23.63 -4.75 8.37
C ARG A 105 22.24 -4.33 7.86
N PRO A 106 21.28 -5.26 7.74
CA PRO A 106 19.89 -4.91 7.45
C PRO A 106 19.25 -4.07 8.55
N PHE A 107 18.42 -3.14 8.13
CA PHE A 107 17.55 -2.29 8.94
C PHE A 107 16.13 -2.34 8.35
N PRO A 108 15.44 -3.49 8.50
CA PRO A 108 14.17 -3.73 7.83
C PRO A 108 13.10 -2.78 8.36
N HIS A 109 12.33 -2.21 7.43
CA HIS A 109 11.30 -1.23 7.74
C HIS A 109 10.11 -1.32 6.77
N LEU A 110 10.34 -1.76 5.52
CA LEU A 110 9.27 -2.08 4.58
C LEU A 110 8.61 -3.42 4.92
N GLY A 111 9.39 -4.50 5.03
CA GLY A 111 8.88 -5.84 5.33
C GLY A 111 8.00 -5.87 6.59
N PRO A 112 8.46 -5.33 7.73
CA PRO A 112 7.64 -5.21 8.93
C PRO A 112 6.38 -4.37 8.74
N ALA A 113 6.42 -3.30 7.94
CA ALA A 113 5.24 -2.49 7.66
C ALA A 113 4.21 -3.28 6.85
N VAL A 114 4.64 -4.02 5.82
CA VAL A 114 3.77 -4.88 5.01
C VAL A 114 3.15 -5.99 5.86
N ALA A 115 3.94 -6.65 6.70
CA ALA A 115 3.44 -7.70 7.59
C ALA A 115 2.37 -7.19 8.57
N ALA A 116 2.56 -6.00 9.13
CA ALA A 116 1.58 -5.41 10.04
C ALA A 116 0.34 -4.86 9.31
N PHE A 117 0.52 -4.25 8.13
CA PHE A 117 -0.52 -3.53 7.43
C PHE A 117 -1.36 -4.39 6.48
N GLY A 118 -0.78 -5.44 5.90
CA GLY A 118 -1.43 -6.30 4.92
C GLY A 118 -2.82 -6.81 5.36
N PRO A 119 -2.96 -7.40 6.56
CA PRO A 119 -4.26 -7.85 7.06
C PRO A 119 -5.28 -6.73 7.25
N LEU A 120 -4.83 -5.53 7.66
CA LEU A 120 -5.70 -4.37 7.83
C LEU A 120 -6.26 -3.89 6.49
N LEU A 121 -5.41 -3.83 5.46
CA LEU A 121 -5.82 -3.44 4.11
C LEU A 121 -6.90 -4.39 3.55
N VAL A 122 -6.70 -5.70 3.69
CA VAL A 122 -7.68 -6.70 3.23
C VAL A 122 -9.03 -6.50 3.94
N ARG A 123 -9.02 -6.22 5.25
CA ARG A 123 -10.24 -5.94 6.00
C ARG A 123 -10.93 -4.67 5.54
N GLU A 124 -10.18 -3.58 5.36
CA GLU A 124 -10.75 -2.29 4.91
C GLU A 124 -11.32 -2.38 3.49
N LEU A 125 -10.66 -3.12 2.59
CA LEU A 125 -11.19 -3.39 1.25
C LEU A 125 -12.50 -4.19 1.32
N GLY A 126 -12.54 -5.26 2.12
CA GLY A 126 -13.74 -6.07 2.30
C GLY A 126 -14.91 -5.26 2.87
N ARG A 127 -14.63 -4.39 3.85
CA ARG A 127 -15.61 -3.47 4.43
C ARG A 127 -16.14 -2.49 3.39
N ALA A 128 -15.25 -1.81 2.67
CA ALA A 128 -15.62 -0.80 1.66
C ALA A 128 -16.51 -1.40 0.55
N VAL A 129 -16.24 -2.63 0.13
CA VAL A 129 -17.09 -3.33 -0.86
C VAL A 129 -18.43 -3.73 -0.25
N SER A 130 -18.45 -4.21 0.99
CA SER A 130 -19.68 -4.67 1.65
C SER A 130 -20.66 -3.55 2.00
N GLU A 131 -20.18 -2.30 2.15
CA GLU A 131 -21.04 -1.13 2.40
C GLU A 131 -21.81 -0.68 1.13
N GLU A 132 -21.35 -1.08 -0.07
CA GLU A 132 -21.91 -0.66 -1.37
C GLU A 132 -22.79 -1.73 -2.05
N LEU A 133 -22.82 -2.95 -1.51
CA LEU A 133 -23.59 -4.10 -2.02
C LEU A 133 -24.81 -4.40 -1.13
#